data_AF-W8JGR0-F1
#
_entry.id   AF-W8JGR0-F1
#
_cell.length_a   1.000
_cell.length_b   1.000
_cell.length_c   1.000
_cell.angle_alpha   90.00
_cell.angle_beta   90.00
_cell.angle_gamma   90.00
#
_symmetry.space_group_name_H-M   'P 1'
#
loop_
_entity.id
_entity.type
_entity.pdbx_description
1 polymer ?
#
loop_
_entity_poly.entity_id
_entity_poly.type
_entity_poly.pdbx_seq_one_letter_code
_entity_poly.pdbx_strand_id
1 'polypeptide(L)' 'MQEIEVQSLEEFSCNLSIKDLIEAGAHFGHQTHRWNPKMKIYIFEEKMVFTSSI' A
#
# COMPACT_ATOMS: atom_id res chain seq x y z
N MET A 1 -20.30 8.48 40.51
CA MET A 1 -19.80 9.15 39.29
C MET A 1 -18.47 8.51 38.97
N GLN A 2 -18.46 7.62 37.97
CA GLN A 2 -17.22 7.03 37.47
C GLN A 2 -16.59 8.08 36.56
N GLU A 3 -15.40 8.58 36.92
CA GLU A 3 -14.58 9.37 36.01
C GLU A 3 -14.13 8.43 34.90
N ILE A 4 -14.73 8.60 33.72
CA ILE A 4 -14.37 7.84 32.52
C ILE A 4 -13.02 8.38 32.07
N GLU A 5 -12.02 7.52 32.19
CA GLU A 5 -10.66 7.73 31.75
C GLU A 5 -10.65 8.02 30.24
N VAL A 6 -10.32 9.26 29.87
CA VAL A 6 -10.07 9.64 28.49
C VAL A 6 -8.75 9.02 28.04
N GLN A 7 -8.74 7.70 27.82
CA GLN A 7 -7.59 7.00 27.29
C GLN A 7 -7.38 7.40 25.83
N SER A 8 -6.30 8.17 25.64
CA SER A 8 -5.38 8.15 24.50
C SER A 8 -6.02 8.26 23.11
N LEU A 9 -6.23 9.50 22.66
CA LEU A 9 -6.28 9.84 21.23
C LEU A 9 -4.95 10.40 20.73
N GLU A 10 -3.86 10.13 21.43
CA GLU A 10 -2.51 10.42 20.98
C GLU A 10 -1.76 9.11 20.86
N GLU A 11 -1.09 8.94 19.72
CA GLU A 11 -0.25 7.80 19.30
C GLU A 11 -0.91 6.73 18.43
N PHE A 12 -1.23 7.12 17.19
CA PHE A 12 -0.97 6.23 16.06
C PHE A 12 -0.10 6.93 15.01
N SER A 13 1.11 7.31 15.41
CA SER A 13 2.15 7.66 14.43
C SER A 13 2.72 6.37 13.87
N CYS A 14 2.23 5.98 12.69
CA CYS A 14 2.76 4.84 11.97
C CYS A 14 4.06 5.27 11.29
N ASN A 15 5.20 5.07 11.97
CA ASN A 15 6.53 5.26 11.41
C ASN A 15 6.77 4.17 10.35
N LEU A 16 6.26 4.35 9.14
CA LEU A 16 6.46 3.44 8.01
C LEU A 16 7.59 3.95 7.12
N SER A 17 8.58 3.09 6.89
CA SER A 17 9.58 3.31 5.86
C SER A 17 9.06 2.82 4.51
N ILE A 18 9.56 3.42 3.42
CA ILE A 18 9.32 2.93 2.05
C ILE A 18 9.79 1.47 1.91
N LYS A 19 10.86 1.09 2.61
CA LYS A 19 11.39 -0.28 2.59
C LYS A 19 10.36 -1.29 3.11
N ASP A 20 9.66 -0.94 4.17
CA ASP A 20 8.67 -1.81 4.82
C ASP A 20 7.47 -2.04 3.89
N LEU A 21 7.06 -1.02 3.13
CA LEU A 21 5.98 -1.12 2.13
C LEU A 21 6.37 -2.01 0.95
N ILE A 22 7.65 -1.96 0.55
CA ILE A 22 8.16 -2.80 -0.53
C ILE A 22 8.24 -4.26 -0.08
N GLU A 23 8.76 -4.52 1.13
CA GLU A 23 8.83 -5.87 1.71
C GLU A 23 7.44 -6.49 1.92
N ALA A 24 6.46 -5.68 2.32
CA ALA A 24 5.06 -6.09 2.42
C ALA A 24 4.38 -6.34 1.06
N GLY A 25 5.04 -6.02 -0.06
CA GLY A 25 4.52 -6.25 -1.41
C GLY A 25 3.49 -5.21 -1.90
N ALA A 26 3.40 -4.04 -1.25
CA ALA A 26 2.42 -2.99 -1.61
C ALA A 26 2.69 -2.33 -2.98
N HIS A 27 3.86 -2.57 -3.56
CA HIS A 27 4.25 -2.08 -4.88
C HIS A 27 3.74 -2.95 -6.03
N PHE A 28 3.15 -4.12 -5.74
CA PHE A 28 2.51 -4.95 -6.75
C PHE A 28 1.08 -4.48 -7.05
N GLY A 29 0.75 -4.35 -8.33
CA GLY A 29 -0.56 -3.91 -8.82
C GLY A 29 -1.25 -4.93 -9.72
N HIS A 30 -2.46 -4.58 -10.17
CA HIS A 30 -3.17 -5.34 -11.20
C HIS A 30 -2.49 -5.22 -12.57
N GLN A 31 -2.92 -5.97 -13.58
CA GLN A 31 -2.46 -5.77 -14.96
C GLN A 31 -2.92 -4.42 -15.52
N THR A 32 -2.14 -3.81 -16.41
CA THR A 32 -2.36 -2.48 -17.00
C THR A 32 -3.77 -2.28 -17.59
N HIS A 33 -4.34 -3.31 -18.22
CA HIS A 33 -5.68 -3.26 -18.81
C HIS A 33 -6.81 -3.09 -17.78
N ARG A 34 -6.58 -3.46 -16.51
CA ARG A 34 -7.58 -3.38 -15.44
C ARG A 34 -7.45 -2.11 -14.60
N TRP A 35 -6.50 -1.24 -14.90
CA TRP A 35 -6.30 0.00 -14.16
C TRP A 35 -7.29 1.08 -14.57
N ASN A 36 -7.71 1.89 -13.59
CA ASN A 36 -8.34 3.15 -13.87
C ASN A 36 -7.29 4.11 -14.47
N PRO A 37 -7.49 4.71 -15.65
CA PRO A 37 -6.52 5.60 -16.29
C PRO A 37 -6.03 6.76 -15.42
N LYS A 38 -6.81 7.19 -14.42
CA LYS A 38 -6.42 8.21 -13.44
C LYS A 38 -5.26 7.80 -12.54
N MET A 39 -4.98 6.50 -12.42
CA MET A 39 -3.89 5.98 -11.59
C MET A 39 -2.52 6.07 -12.28
N LYS A 40 -2.47 6.39 -13.58
CA LYS A 40 -1.23 6.44 -14.36
C LYS A 40 -0.13 7.32 -13.73
N ILE A 41 -0.51 8.38 -13.02
CA ILE A 41 0.42 9.31 -12.36
C ILE A 41 1.13 8.72 -11.13
N TYR A 42 0.62 7.61 -10.58
CA TYR A 42 1.16 6.95 -9.37
C TYR A 42 1.89 5.65 -9.68
N ILE A 43 1.89 5.22 -10.94
CA ILE A 43 2.46 3.95 -11.37
C ILE A 43 3.86 4.22 -11.91
N PHE A 44 4.85 3.58 -11.30
CA PHE A 44 6.25 3.78 -11.65
C PHE A 44 6.66 2.98 -12.89
N GLU A 45 6.43 1.66 -12.87
CA GLU A 45 6.77 0.74 -13.96
C GLU A 45 5.69 -0.33 -14.10
N GLU A 46 5.50 -0.82 -15.33
CA GLU A 46 4.68 -2.00 -15.59
C GLU A 46 5.59 -3.21 -15.87
N LYS A 47 5.54 -4.23 -15.01
CA LYS A 47 6.22 -5.51 -15.25
C LYS A 47 5.18 -6.59 -15.52
N MET A 48 5.02 -6.93 -16.78
CA MET A 48 4.14 -8.03 -17.21
C MET A 48 4.86 -9.35 -16.96
N VAL A 49 4.51 -10.04 -15.87
CA VAL A 49 5.03 -11.38 -15.60
C VAL A 49 4.27 -12.37 -16.50
N PHE A 50 4.75 -12.58 -17.73
CA PHE A 50 4.37 -13.73 -18.54
C PHE A 50 5.32 -14.88 -18.21
N THR A 51 4.94 -15.76 -17.28
CA THR A 51 5.52 -17.10 -17.27
C THR A 51 4.85 -17.90 -18.37
N SER A 52 5.32 -17.73 -19.61
CA SER A 52 5.16 -18.74 -20.64
C SER A 52 6.34 -19.70 -20.51
N SER A 53 6.04 -21.00 -20.49
CA SER A 53 6.96 -22.14 -20.37
C SER A 53 7.22 -22.65 -18.94
N ILE A 54 6.22 -23.37 -18.42
CA ILE A 54 6.43 -24.76 -17.97
C ILE A 54 6.00 -25.65 -19.13
#